data_AF-A0A0K2RKS2-F1
#
_entry.id   AF-A0A0K2RKS2-F1
#
_cell.length_a   1.000
_cell.length_b   1.000
_cell.length_c   1.000
_cell.angle_alpha   90.00
_cell.angle_beta   90.00
_cell.angle_gamma   90.00
#
_symmetry.space_group_name_H-M   'P 1'
#
loop_
_entity.id
_entity.type
_entity.pdbx_description
1 polymer ?
#
loop_
_entity_poly.entity_id
_entity_poly.type
_entity_poly.pdbx_seq_one_letter_code
_entity_poly.pdbx_strand_id
1 'polypeptide(L)'
;MPSASVPRSEIARQVNERWGVNGRVAPIPQWSLKALGTVIPIMREISASSYQFTMPFVIDSEETRKMLGVKATSWDQALEVTVDSYRKPETSHSVR
;
A
#
# COMPACT_ATOMS: atom_id res chain seq x y z
N MET A 1 12.37 -7.34 -13.55
CA MET A 1 10.94 -7.73 -13.58
C MET A 1 10.18 -6.60 -12.93
N PRO A 2 9.25 -5.95 -13.64
CA PRO A 2 8.40 -4.92 -13.04
C PRO A 2 7.63 -5.49 -11.86
N SER A 3 7.57 -4.78 -10.74
CA SER A 3 6.65 -5.14 -9.66
C SER A 3 5.22 -5.14 -10.21
N ALA A 4 4.48 -6.25 -10.07
CA ALA A 4 3.13 -6.37 -10.61
C ALA A 4 2.24 -5.23 -10.09
N SER A 5 1.67 -4.43 -11.00
CA SER A 5 0.72 -3.37 -10.64
C SER A 5 -0.66 -3.98 -10.41
N VAL A 6 -0.93 -4.40 -9.18
CA VAL A 6 -2.25 -4.90 -8.76
C VAL A 6 -3.06 -3.73 -8.19
N PRO A 7 -4.30 -3.48 -8.66
CA PRO A 7 -5.11 -2.38 -8.13
C PRO A 7 -5.48 -2.63 -6.66
N ARG A 8 -5.61 -1.56 -5.86
CA ARG A 8 -5.89 -1.68 -4.41
C ARG A 8 -7.22 -2.37 -4.09
N SER A 9 -8.22 -2.21 -4.95
CA SER A 9 -9.49 -2.93 -4.84
C SER A 9 -9.32 -4.44 -4.99
N GLU A 10 -8.39 -4.87 -5.83
CA GLU A 10 -8.06 -6.27 -6.06
C GLU A 10 -7.26 -6.85 -4.87
N ILE A 11 -6.34 -6.08 -4.29
CA ILE A 11 -5.68 -6.44 -3.04
C ILE A 11 -6.72 -6.64 -1.93
N ALA A 12 -7.67 -5.71 -1.77
CA ALA A 12 -8.74 -5.83 -0.79
C ALA A 12 -9.63 -7.06 -1.05
N ARG A 13 -9.94 -7.37 -2.31
CA ARG A 13 -10.67 -8.58 -2.70
C ARG A 13 -9.92 -9.85 -2.28
N GLN A 14 -8.62 -9.94 -2.57
CA GLN A 14 -7.79 -11.08 -2.18
C GLN A 14 -7.74 -11.28 -0.66
N VAL A 15 -7.70 -10.18 0.10
CA VAL A 15 -7.77 -10.25 1.57
C VAL A 15 -9.15 -10.73 2.03
N ASN A 16 -10.23 -10.18 1.48
CA ASN A 16 -11.58 -10.59 1.83
C ASN A 16 -11.81 -12.08 1.58
N GLU A 17 -11.41 -12.58 0.42
CA GLU A 17 -11.57 -13.99 0.03
C GLU A 17 -10.75 -14.94 0.90
N ARG A 18 -9.49 -14.58 1.21
CA ARG A 18 -8.59 -15.46 1.95
C ARG A 18 -8.88 -15.54 3.45
N TRP A 19 -9.35 -14.44 4.05
CA TRP A 19 -9.58 -14.35 5.49
C TRP A 19 -11.07 -14.26 5.89
N GLY A 20 -12.00 -14.32 4.94
CA GLY A 20 -13.44 -14.29 5.21
C GLY A 20 -13.94 -12.96 5.79
N VAL A 21 -13.29 -11.85 5.41
CA VAL A 21 -13.63 -10.48 5.84
C VAL A 21 -14.29 -9.70 4.70
N ASN A 22 -14.88 -8.54 5.00
CA ASN A 22 -15.70 -7.78 4.03
C ASN A 22 -15.30 -6.30 3.92
N GLY A 23 -14.00 -6.01 3.86
CA GLY A 23 -13.47 -4.64 3.72
C GLY A 23 -13.71 -4.06 2.32
N ARG A 24 -13.84 -2.72 2.22
CA ARG A 24 -13.97 -2.00 0.94
C ARG A 24 -12.96 -0.87 0.85
N VAL A 25 -12.42 -0.67 -0.36
CA VAL A 25 -11.47 0.41 -0.67
C VAL A 25 -12.00 1.16 -1.88
N ALA A 26 -12.04 2.49 -1.79
CA ALA A 26 -12.45 3.37 -2.89
C ALA A 26 -11.48 4.56 -2.99
N PRO A 27 -11.22 5.05 -4.22
CA PRO A 27 -10.40 6.23 -4.41
C PRO A 27 -11.13 7.49 -3.92
N ILE A 28 -10.38 8.43 -3.35
CA ILE A 28 -10.89 9.78 -3.03
C ILE A 28 -10.78 10.64 -4.30
N PRO A 29 -11.85 11.35 -4.71
CA PRO A 29 -11.78 12.26 -5.85
C PRO A 29 -10.73 13.37 -5.67
N GLN A 30 -10.00 13.70 -6.73
CA GLN A 30 -8.92 14.70 -6.65
C GLN A 30 -9.43 16.11 -6.35
N TRP A 31 -10.61 16.46 -6.88
CA TRP A 31 -11.21 17.77 -6.60
C TRP A 31 -11.56 17.94 -5.13
N SER A 32 -11.99 16.87 -4.44
CA SER A 32 -12.34 16.94 -3.02
C SER A 32 -11.10 17.08 -2.14
N LEU A 33 -10.00 16.40 -2.50
CA LEU A 33 -8.70 16.59 -1.83
C LEU A 33 -8.21 18.04 -1.96
N LYS A 34 -8.29 18.62 -3.17
CA LYS A 34 -7.92 20.03 -3.40
C LYS A 34 -8.78 20.99 -2.60
N ALA A 35 -10.10 20.77 -2.54
CA ALA A 35 -11.01 21.60 -1.76
C ALA A 35 -10.66 21.56 -0.26
N LEU A 36 -10.47 20.37 0.30
CA LEU A 36 -10.07 20.20 1.70
C LEU A 36 -8.70 20.81 2.01
N GLY A 37 -7.77 20.77 1.05
CA GLY A 37 -6.44 21.37 1.17
C GLY A 37 -6.43 22.90 1.28
N THR A 38 -7.54 23.58 1.00
CA THR A 38 -7.64 25.03 1.22
C THR A 38 -7.82 25.40 2.70
N VAL A 39 -8.35 24.49 3.51
CA VAL A 39 -8.67 24.70 4.94
C VAL A 39 -7.77 23.86 5.85
N ILE A 40 -7.39 22.66 5.41
CA ILE A 40 -6.64 21.69 6.22
C ILE A 40 -5.23 21.54 5.62
N PRO A 41 -4.17 22.08 6.27
CA PRO A 41 -2.81 22.08 5.72
C PRO A 41 -2.29 20.69 5.34
N ILE A 42 -2.59 19.66 6.16
CA ILE A 42 -2.17 18.29 5.87
C ILE A 42 -2.82 17.72 4.59
N MET A 43 -4.07 18.12 4.29
CA MET A 43 -4.75 17.70 3.07
C MET A 43 -4.15 18.35 1.82
N ARG A 44 -3.60 19.57 1.95
CA ARG A 44 -2.86 20.24 0.86
C ARG A 44 -1.63 19.43 0.46
N GLU A 45 -0.87 18.96 1.44
CA GLU A 45 0.30 18.12 1.21
C GLU A 45 -0.08 16.75 0.62
N ILE A 46 -1.14 16.11 1.14
CA ILE A 46 -1.67 14.86 0.56
C ILE A 46 -2.08 15.06 -0.91
N SER A 47 -2.75 16.17 -1.24
CA SER A 47 -3.12 16.49 -2.62
C SER A 47 -1.88 16.68 -3.50
N ALA A 48 -0.83 17.34 -2.99
CA ALA A 48 0.41 17.55 -3.71
C ALA A 48 1.14 16.23 -3.99
N SER A 49 1.13 15.28 -3.04
CA SER A 49 1.73 13.94 -3.20
C SER A 49 0.84 12.92 -3.93
N SER A 50 -0.39 13.30 -4.30
CA SER A 50 -1.36 12.37 -4.92
C SER A 50 -0.90 11.72 -6.22
N TYR A 51 0.06 12.34 -6.93
CA TYR A 51 0.63 11.81 -8.17
C TYR A 51 1.24 10.42 -8.00
N GLN A 52 1.74 10.09 -6.80
CA GLN A 52 2.27 8.76 -6.48
C GLN A 52 1.21 7.65 -6.64
N PHE A 53 -0.07 8.02 -6.61
CA PHE A 53 -1.19 7.09 -6.71
C PHE A 53 -1.94 7.17 -8.05
N THR A 54 -1.79 8.28 -8.78
CA THR A 54 -2.51 8.53 -10.04
C THR A 54 -1.66 8.29 -11.28
N MET A 55 -0.34 8.10 -11.12
CA MET A 55 0.57 7.73 -12.21
C MET A 55 1.11 6.30 -12.03
N PRO A 56 1.49 5.62 -13.13
CA PRO A 56 2.13 4.31 -13.04
C PRO A 56 3.44 4.39 -12.26
N PHE A 57 3.54 3.62 -11.18
CA PHE A 57 4.75 3.50 -10.39
C PHE A 57 5.49 2.22 -10.78
N VAL A 58 6.28 2.30 -11.86
CA VAL A 58 7.04 1.16 -12.39
C VAL A 58 8.45 1.18 -11.80
N ILE A 59 8.79 0.15 -11.04
CA ILE A 59 10.15 -0.07 -10.53
C ILE A 59 10.75 -1.26 -11.27
N ASP A 60 11.97 -1.09 -11.78
CA ASP A 60 12.82 -2.22 -12.14
C ASP A 60 13.78 -2.56 -10.99
N SER A 61 13.85 -3.83 -10.67
CA SER A 61 14.61 -4.39 -9.55
C SER A 61 15.89 -5.11 -10.01
N GLU A 62 16.25 -5.05 -11.29
CA GLU A 62 17.40 -5.78 -11.82
C GLU A 62 18.70 -5.43 -11.10
N GLU A 63 19.01 -4.13 -10.99
CA GLU A 63 20.22 -3.66 -10.36
C GLU A 63 20.28 -4.04 -8.86
N THR A 64 19.19 -3.84 -8.13
CA THR A 64 19.07 -4.20 -6.70
C THR A 64 19.30 -5.70 -6.47
N ARG A 65 18.67 -6.56 -7.28
CA ARG A 65 18.86 -8.01 -7.16
C ARG A 65 20.30 -8.41 -7.47
N LYS A 66 20.93 -7.78 -8.47
CA LYS A 66 22.31 -8.07 -8.85
C LYS A 66 23.30 -7.64 -7.77
N MET A 67 23.13 -6.44 -7.22
CA MET A 67 24.04 -5.89 -6.21
C MET A 67 23.87 -6.56 -4.84
N LEU A 68 22.64 -6.80 -4.40
CA LEU A 68 22.37 -7.31 -3.05
C LEU A 68 22.18 -8.83 -2.99
N GLY A 69 22.11 -9.52 -4.13
CA GLY A 69 21.88 -10.97 -4.17
C GLY A 69 20.49 -11.41 -3.69
N VAL A 70 19.55 -10.47 -3.57
CA VAL A 70 18.19 -10.71 -3.04
C VAL A 70 17.20 -11.07 -4.14
N LYS A 71 16.05 -11.61 -3.73
CA LYS A 71 14.88 -11.86 -4.61
C LYS A 71 13.64 -11.24 -3.98
N ALA A 72 12.67 -10.89 -4.82
CA ALA A 72 11.38 -10.42 -4.34
C ALA A 72 10.68 -11.55 -3.57
N THR A 73 10.12 -11.21 -2.41
CA THR A 73 9.17 -12.05 -1.68
C THR A 73 7.99 -12.40 -2.59
N SER A 74 7.49 -13.63 -2.53
CA SER A 74 6.30 -13.99 -3.31
C SER A 74 5.11 -13.17 -2.85
N TRP A 75 4.20 -12.87 -3.78
CA TRP A 75 3.03 -12.04 -3.49
C TRP A 75 2.16 -12.65 -2.38
N ASP A 76 1.92 -13.96 -2.43
CA ASP A 76 1.12 -14.66 -1.43
C ASP A 76 1.73 -14.59 -0.03
N GLN A 77 3.05 -14.79 0.08
CA GLN A 77 3.76 -14.68 1.35
C GLN A 77 3.75 -13.25 1.88
N ALA A 78 3.92 -12.25 0.99
CA ALA A 78 3.88 -10.85 1.37
C ALA A 78 2.50 -10.47 1.94
N LEU A 79 1.41 -10.91 1.30
CA LEU A 79 0.05 -10.68 1.80
C LEU A 79 -0.18 -11.37 3.14
N GLU A 80 0.23 -12.63 3.27
CA GLU A 80 0.03 -13.43 4.48
C GLU A 80 0.71 -12.79 5.69
N VAL A 81 2.01 -12.54 5.59
CA VAL A 81 2.81 -11.94 6.67
C VAL A 81 2.26 -10.56 7.06
N THR A 82 1.82 -9.77 6.08
CA THR A 82 1.27 -8.42 6.34
C THR A 82 -0.07 -8.49 7.06
N VAL A 83 -1.01 -9.34 6.63
CA VAL A 83 -2.30 -9.45 7.31
C VAL A 83 -2.13 -10.00 8.72
N ASP A 84 -1.25 -10.98 8.90
CA ASP A 84 -0.95 -11.55 10.21
C ASP A 84 -0.34 -10.53 11.17
N SER A 85 0.46 -9.56 10.69
CA SER A 85 0.99 -8.51 11.55
C SER A 85 -0.09 -7.59 12.12
N TYR A 86 -1.18 -7.34 11.37
CA TYR A 86 -2.33 -6.56 11.87
C TYR A 86 -3.25 -7.38 12.78
N ARG A 87 -3.27 -8.71 12.63
CA ARG A 87 -4.10 -9.59 13.47
C ARG A 87 -3.46 -9.88 14.82
N LYS A 88 -2.13 -9.84 14.90
CA LYS A 88 -1.41 -9.91 16.17
C LYS A 88 -1.52 -8.54 16.83
N PRO A 89 -2.24 -8.39 17.96
CA PRO A 89 -2.21 -7.13 18.68
C PRO A 89 -0.75 -6.83 19.05
N GLU A 90 -0.31 -5.61 18.75
CA GLU A 90 1.00 -5.08 19.13
C GLU A 90 1.32 -5.51 20.57
N THR A 91 2.23 -6.47 20.73
CA THR A 91 2.86 -6.68 22.03
C THR A 91 3.59 -5.38 22.32
N SER A 92 2.98 -4.51 23.14
CA SER A 92 3.57 -3.24 23.57
C SER A 92 5.02 -3.49 24.00
N HIS A 93 5.96 -3.16 23.13
CA HIS A 93 7.34 -3.02 23.51
C HIS A 93 7.41 -1.70 24.28
N SER A 94 7.08 -1.78 25.58
CA SER A 94 7.43 -0.75 26.54
C SER A 94 8.96 -0.71 26.59
N VAL A 95 9.53 0.21 25.82
CA VAL A 95 10.91 0.66 26.02
C VAL A 95 10.91 1.36 27.37
N ARG A 96 11.55 0.74 28.36
CA ARG A 96 11.93 1.38 29.63
C ARG A 96 13.21 2.16 29.44
#